data_AF-A0A972V7D9-F1
#
_entry.id   AF-A0A972V7D9-F1
#
_cell.length_a   1.000
_cell.length_b   1.000
_cell.length_c   1.000
_cell.angle_alpha   90.00
_cell.angle_beta   90.00
_cell.angle_gamma   90.00
#
_symmetry.space_group_name_H-M   'P 1'
#
loop_
_entity.id
_entity.type
_entity.pdbx_description
1 polymer ?
#
loop_
_entity_poly.entity_id
_entity_poly.type
_entity_poly.pdbx_seq_one_letter_code
_entity_poly.pdbx_strand_id
1 'polypeptide(L)'
;NRTNRARTGLAFGYSLGWLRQVENQFLTYPPKIARAFPENLQELIGYTIQRPNLGWYEGQDPRVALLEDDGGALATKDYLSPETEALLQILSDAA
;
A
#
# COMPACT_ATOMS: atom_id res chain seq x y z
N ASN A 1 5.01 37.09 -4.87
CA ASN A 1 6.44 37.30 -5.19
C ASN A 1 6.62 38.78 -5.50
N ARG A 2 7.57 39.49 -4.89
CA ARG A 2 7.81 40.95 -5.09
C ARG A 2 9.22 41.26 -5.65
N THR A 3 9.97 40.23 -6.06
CA THR A 3 11.33 40.35 -6.61
C THR A 3 11.36 39.90 -8.06
N ASN A 4 12.41 40.26 -8.81
CA ASN A 4 12.66 39.77 -10.19
C ASN A 4 13.37 38.41 -10.25
N ARG A 5 13.32 37.61 -9.18
CA ARG A 5 13.92 36.27 -9.16
C ARG A 5 12.84 35.19 -9.18
N ALA A 6 13.13 34.08 -9.86
CA ALA A 6 12.29 32.89 -9.83
C ALA A 6 12.18 32.33 -8.40
N ARG A 7 11.02 31.80 -8.05
CA ARG A 7 10.78 31.10 -6.77
C ARG A 7 10.28 29.71 -7.08
N THR A 8 11.11 28.71 -6.83
CA THR A 8 10.73 27.30 -6.91
C THR A 8 9.79 26.96 -5.76
N GLY A 9 8.66 26.31 -6.08
CA GLY A 9 7.75 25.73 -5.11
C GLY A 9 7.73 24.22 -5.28
N LEU A 10 7.57 23.51 -4.17
CA LEU A 10 7.29 22.08 -4.14
C LEU A 10 5.94 21.87 -3.46
N ALA A 11 5.10 21.03 -4.04
CA ALA A 11 3.81 20.65 -3.47
C ALA A 11 3.73 19.12 -3.41
N PHE A 12 3.34 18.61 -2.25
CA PHE A 12 3.03 17.20 -2.04
C PHE A 12 1.74 17.14 -1.23
N GLY A 13 0.91 16.13 -1.52
CA GLY A 13 -0.35 15.89 -0.84
C GLY A 13 -0.38 14.45 -0.34
N TYR A 14 -1.01 14.25 0.81
CA TYR A 14 -1.27 12.93 1.36
C TYR A 14 -2.75 12.59 1.17
N SER A 15 -3.01 11.32 0.85
CA SER A 15 -4.36 10.77 0.79
C SER A 15 -4.47 9.64 1.81
N LEU A 16 -5.66 9.45 2.39
CA LEU A 16 -5.96 8.24 3.15
C LEU A 16 -5.85 7.03 2.22
N GLY A 17 -5.43 5.86 2.75
CA GLY A 17 -5.19 4.66 1.93
C GLY A 17 -6.42 4.12 1.16
N TRP A 18 -7.61 4.62 1.46
CA TRP A 18 -8.88 4.29 0.79
C TRP A 18 -9.36 5.36 -0.20
N LEU A 19 -8.60 6.44 -0.35
CA LEU A 19 -8.81 7.47 -1.36
C LEU A 19 -7.81 7.29 -2.49
N ARG A 20 -8.23 7.63 -3.71
CA ARG A 20 -7.35 7.60 -4.88
C ARG A 20 -6.24 8.65 -4.75
N GLN A 21 -5.00 8.23 -4.97
CA GLN A 21 -3.85 9.12 -5.10
C GLN A 21 -4.00 10.04 -6.34
N VAL A 22 -3.54 11.28 -6.23
CA VAL A 22 -3.55 12.22 -7.37
C VAL A 22 -2.59 11.78 -8.46
N GLU A 23 -1.40 11.30 -8.08
CA GLU A 23 -0.42 10.69 -8.99
C GLU A 23 -0.47 9.17 -8.85
N ASN A 24 -0.31 8.45 -9.96
CA ASN A 24 -0.30 6.98 -9.96
C ASN A 24 1.12 6.46 -9.69
N GLN A 25 1.46 6.32 -8.41
CA GLN A 25 2.82 6.00 -7.98
C GLN A 25 3.31 4.62 -8.45
N PHE A 26 2.41 3.67 -8.69
CA PHE A 26 2.77 2.33 -9.21
C PHE A 26 3.36 2.39 -10.62
N LEU A 27 2.97 3.39 -11.42
CA LEU A 27 3.52 3.61 -12.76
C LEU A 27 4.81 4.43 -12.70
N THR A 28 4.88 5.42 -11.82
CA THR A 28 6.07 6.26 -11.62
C THR A 28 7.22 5.43 -11.04
N TYR A 29 6.93 4.55 -10.08
CA TYR A 29 7.89 3.72 -9.35
C TYR A 29 7.50 2.25 -9.41
N PRO A 30 7.75 1.54 -10.53
CA PRO A 30 7.50 0.12 -10.64
C PRO A 30 8.25 -0.70 -9.56
N PRO A 31 7.86 -1.96 -9.29
CA PRO A 31 8.38 -2.73 -8.16
C PRO A 31 9.91 -2.81 -8.08
N LYS A 32 10.57 -2.98 -9.23
CA LYS A 32 12.04 -3.02 -9.34
C LYS A 32 12.74 -1.75 -8.83
N ILE A 33 12.06 -0.61 -8.85
CA ILE A 33 12.56 0.67 -8.31
C ILE A 33 12.12 0.80 -6.85
N ALA A 34 10.83 0.60 -6.59
CA ALA A 34 10.24 0.77 -5.27
C ALA A 34 10.89 -0.13 -4.20
N ARG A 35 11.40 -1.33 -4.57
CA ARG A 35 12.10 -2.23 -3.65
C ARG A 35 13.34 -1.62 -2.99
N ALA A 36 13.94 -0.61 -3.61
CA ALA A 36 15.12 0.08 -3.07
C ALA A 36 14.77 1.22 -2.11
N PHE A 37 13.49 1.58 -1.98
CA PHE A 37 13.05 2.62 -1.06
C PHE A 37 12.98 2.12 0.38
N PRO A 38 13.08 3.02 1.37
CA PRO A 38 12.73 2.70 2.75
C PRO A 38 11.31 2.13 2.86
N GLU A 39 11.10 1.19 3.79
CA GLU A 39 9.81 0.48 3.95
C GLU A 39 8.62 1.43 4.11
N ASN A 40 8.76 2.46 4.96
CA ASN A 40 7.72 3.46 5.15
C ASN A 40 7.38 4.25 3.88
N LEU A 41 8.34 4.43 2.96
CA LEU A 41 8.08 5.08 1.67
C LEU A 41 7.38 4.13 0.71
N GLN A 42 7.75 2.83 0.71
CA GLN A 42 7.04 1.81 -0.06
C GLN A 42 5.55 1.78 0.33
N GLU A 43 5.26 1.77 1.62
CA GLU A 43 3.89 1.83 2.16
C GLU A 43 3.18 3.12 1.72
N LEU A 44 3.83 4.28 1.89
CA LEU A 44 3.26 5.58 1.57
C LEU A 44 2.85 5.71 0.10
N ILE A 45 3.64 5.15 -0.83
CA ILE A 45 3.34 5.19 -2.26
C ILE A 45 2.34 4.12 -2.71
N GLY A 46 1.87 3.26 -1.80
CA GLY A 46 0.79 2.31 -2.04
C GLY A 46 1.21 0.84 -2.12
N TYR A 47 2.48 0.50 -1.89
CA TYR A 47 2.90 -0.89 -1.71
C TYR A 47 2.58 -1.37 -0.30
N THR A 48 1.30 -1.39 0.05
CA THR A 48 0.77 -1.90 1.33
C THR A 48 -0.73 -2.11 1.22
N ILE A 49 -1.25 -3.07 1.98
CA ILE A 49 -2.70 -3.22 2.16
C ILE A 49 -3.23 -2.13 3.08
N GLN A 50 -4.32 -1.50 2.64
CA GLN A 50 -5.20 -0.80 3.57
C GLN A 50 -6.23 -1.79 4.11
N ARG A 51 -6.13 -2.09 5.40
CA ARG A 51 -7.04 -3.03 6.08
C ARG A 51 -8.51 -2.60 5.92
N PRO A 52 -9.46 -3.54 5.79
CA PRO A 52 -9.23 -4.98 5.86
C PRO A 52 -8.63 -5.59 4.59
N ASN A 53 -8.92 -5.14 3.38
CA ASN A 53 -8.53 -5.87 2.15
C ASN A 53 -8.40 -4.95 0.91
N LEU A 54 -8.13 -3.66 1.09
CA LEU A 54 -8.04 -2.73 -0.02
C LEU A 54 -6.62 -2.62 -0.54
N GLY A 55 -6.48 -2.66 -1.88
CA GLY A 55 -5.20 -2.50 -2.55
C GLY A 55 -4.46 -3.81 -2.81
N TRP A 56 -5.14 -4.96 -2.85
CA TRP A 56 -4.51 -6.25 -3.16
C TRP A 56 -3.74 -6.27 -4.48
N TYR A 57 -2.68 -7.06 -4.49
CA TYR A 57 -2.03 -7.59 -5.68
C TYR A 57 -2.17 -9.12 -5.64
N GLU A 58 -2.96 -9.69 -6.56
CA GLU A 58 -3.21 -11.14 -6.64
C GLU A 58 -3.66 -11.77 -5.29
N GLY A 59 -4.54 -11.08 -4.55
CA GLY A 59 -5.03 -11.54 -3.24
C GLY A 59 -4.02 -11.44 -2.08
N GLN A 60 -2.87 -10.80 -2.33
CA GLN A 60 -1.81 -10.54 -1.36
C GLN A 60 -1.58 -9.05 -1.15
N ASP A 61 -0.76 -8.74 -0.16
CA ASP A 61 -0.18 -7.44 0.04
C ASP A 61 0.77 -7.12 -1.13
N PRO A 62 0.62 -5.96 -1.80
CA PRO A 62 1.50 -5.57 -2.91
C PRO A 62 2.99 -5.58 -2.60
N ARG A 63 3.39 -5.58 -1.33
CA ARG A 63 4.78 -5.78 -0.91
C ARG A 63 5.39 -7.07 -1.44
N VAL A 64 4.59 -8.12 -1.68
CA VAL A 64 5.09 -9.36 -2.29
C VAL A 64 5.71 -9.10 -3.67
N ALA A 65 5.22 -8.12 -4.42
CA ALA A 65 5.77 -7.75 -5.72
C ALA A 65 7.14 -7.04 -5.63
N LEU A 66 7.54 -6.56 -4.44
CA LEU A 66 8.85 -5.94 -4.20
C LEU A 66 9.93 -6.99 -3.91
N LEU A 67 9.51 -8.18 -3.50
CA LEU A 67 10.37 -9.35 -3.35
C LEU A 67 10.59 -9.98 -4.73
N GLU A 68 11.71 -10.69 -4.90
CA GLU A 68 11.93 -11.43 -6.15
C GLU A 68 10.91 -12.56 -6.23
N ASP A 69 10.10 -12.53 -7.29
CA ASP A 69 9.02 -13.48 -7.57
C ASP A 69 9.60 -14.88 -7.80
N ASP A 70 9.23 -15.84 -6.96
CA ASP A 70 9.56 -17.26 -7.16
C ASP A 70 8.55 -17.97 -8.08
N GLY A 71 7.55 -17.24 -8.60
CA GLY A 71 6.52 -17.74 -9.51
C GLY A 71 5.48 -18.63 -8.83
N GLY A 72 5.46 -18.66 -7.48
CA GLY A 72 4.51 -19.44 -6.71
C GLY A 72 3.12 -18.79 -6.66
N ALA A 73 2.07 -19.56 -6.90
CA ALA A 73 0.71 -19.10 -6.62
C ALA A 73 0.53 -18.90 -5.10
N LEU A 74 0.24 -17.67 -4.68
CA LEU A 74 0.00 -17.34 -3.27
C LEU A 74 -1.50 -17.41 -2.96
N ALA A 75 -1.86 -18.08 -1.86
CA ALA A 75 -3.25 -18.21 -1.43
C ALA A 75 -3.78 -16.89 -0.84
N THR A 76 -4.90 -16.39 -1.34
CA THR A 76 -5.54 -15.14 -0.89
C THR A 76 -5.56 -15.02 0.64
N LYS A 77 -5.12 -13.87 1.14
CA LYS A 77 -5.09 -13.57 2.57
C LYS A 77 -6.06 -12.44 2.91
N ASP A 78 -6.82 -12.65 3.98
CA ASP A 78 -7.59 -11.58 4.61
C ASP A 78 -6.69 -10.78 5.58
N TYR A 79 -6.70 -9.45 5.47
CA TYR A 79 -5.92 -8.56 6.34
C TYR A 79 -6.80 -7.89 7.41
N LEU A 80 -7.67 -8.68 8.02
CA LEU A 80 -8.55 -8.24 9.12
C LEU A 80 -7.73 -7.70 10.30
N SER A 81 -8.33 -6.82 11.10
CA SER A 81 -7.69 -6.39 12.35
C SER A 81 -7.69 -7.55 13.36
N PRO A 82 -6.73 -7.59 14.30
CA PRO A 82 -6.74 -8.59 15.37
C PRO A 82 -8.05 -8.61 16.15
N GLU A 83 -8.71 -7.46 16.34
CA GLU A 83 -10.02 -7.43 17.00
C GLU A 83 -11.10 -8.10 16.16
N THR A 84 -11.06 -7.92 14.84
CA THR A 84 -12.02 -8.53 13.92
C THR A 84 -11.81 -10.04 13.84
N GLU A 85 -10.56 -10.50 13.78
CA GLU A 85 -10.21 -11.93 13.83
C GLU A 85 -10.70 -12.58 15.13
N ALA A 86 -10.47 -11.93 16.27
CA ALA A 86 -10.95 -12.40 17.57
C ALA A 86 -12.48 -12.51 17.62
N LEU A 87 -13.20 -11.54 17.04
CA LEU A 87 -14.66 -11.59 16.96
C LEU A 87 -15.15 -12.75 16.10
N LEU A 88 -14.52 -13.00 14.96
CA LEU A 88 -14.86 -14.13 14.09
C LEU A 88 -14.63 -15.47 14.77
N GLN A 89 -13.55 -15.59 15.56
CA GLN A 89 -13.29 -16.79 16.34
C GLN A 89 -14.41 -17.07 17.34
N ILE A 90 -14.83 -16.05 18.11
CA ILE A 90 -15.94 -16.17 19.08
C ILE A 90 -17.24 -16.60 18.39
N LEU A 91 -17.55 -16.02 17.22
CA LEU A 91 -18.75 -16.37 16.47
C LEU A 91 -18.69 -17.80 15.91
N SER A 92 -17.50 -18.25 15.52
CA SER A 92 -17.28 -19.60 15.01
C SER A 92 -17.40 -20.66 16.11
N ASP A 93 -16.89 -20.36 17.31
CA ASP A 93 -16.95 -21.28 18.47
C ASP A 93 -18.37 -21.38 19.06
N ALA A 94 -19.23 -20.41 18.78
CA ALA A 94 -20.62 -20.38 19.23
C ALA A 94 -21.60 -21.13 18.28
N ALA A 95 -21.12 -21.58 17.11
CA ALA A 95 -21.89 -22.27 16.08
C ALA A 95 -21.73 -23.79 16.16
#